data_AF-A0A5B7AZK3-F1
#
_entry.id   AF-A0A5B7AZK3-F1
#
_cell.length_a   1.000
_cell.length_b   1.000
_cell.length_c   1.000
_cell.angle_alpha   90.00
_cell.angle_beta   90.00
_cell.angle_gamma   90.00
#
_symmetry.space_group_name_H-M   'P 1'
#
loop_
_entity.id
_entity.type
_entity.pdbx_description
1 polymer ?
#
loop_
_entity_poly.entity_id
_entity_poly.type
_entity_poly.pdbx_seq_one_letter_code
_entity_poly.pdbx_strand_id
1 'polypeptide(L)'
;YQVNGHMKAKLDPLDLEQREVPDDLDPALYGFTEADLDREFFLGVWNMSGFLSENRPVQTLRAILTRLEQAYCGSIGYEYMHIADHEKCNWLRDKIETPTSMQYNRQRRVVILDRLIWSTQFENFLATKWTAAKRFGLEGGETLIPGMKEMFDRAADRGVETIVIGMSHRGRLNVLGNV
;
A
#
# COMPACT_ATOMS: atom_id res chain seq x y z
N TYR A 1 14.40 2.19 -7.31
CA TYR A 1 13.01 1.77 -7.05
C TYR A 1 12.83 0.97 -5.75
N GLN A 2 13.41 -0.22 -5.56
CA GLN A 2 13.17 -1.01 -4.33
C GLN A 2 13.56 -0.29 -3.02
N VAL A 3 14.64 0.51 -3.04
CA VAL A 3 15.11 1.26 -1.86
C VAL A 3 14.34 2.57 -1.70
N ASN A 4 14.34 3.42 -2.73
CA ASN A 4 13.84 4.80 -2.66
C ASN A 4 12.47 5.04 -3.32
N GLY A 5 11.81 4.01 -3.87
CA GLY A 5 10.58 4.17 -4.65
C GLY A 5 9.42 4.75 -3.85
N HIS A 6 9.37 4.49 -2.54
CA HIS A 6 8.40 5.06 -1.61
C HIS A 6 8.43 6.60 -1.57
N MET A 7 9.57 7.24 -1.87
CA MET A 7 9.69 8.70 -1.93
C MET A 7 8.91 9.30 -3.12
N LYS A 8 8.75 8.54 -4.22
CA LYS A 8 7.98 8.92 -5.40
C LYS A 8 6.51 8.45 -5.32
N ALA A 9 6.13 7.72 -4.27
CA ALA A 9 4.77 7.20 -4.11
C ALA A 9 3.76 8.30 -3.77
N LYS A 10 2.52 8.13 -4.24
CA LYS A 10 1.41 9.08 -4.01
C LYS A 10 0.71 8.77 -2.70
N LEU A 11 1.29 9.24 -1.60
CA LEU A 11 0.82 8.94 -0.24
C LEU A 11 -0.10 10.03 0.35
N ASP A 12 0.07 11.29 -0.08
CA ASP A 12 -0.74 12.41 0.43
C ASP A 12 -2.09 12.47 -0.31
N PRO A 13 -3.22 12.24 0.38
CA PRO A 13 -4.55 12.35 -0.23
C PRO A 13 -4.94 13.79 -0.57
N LEU A 14 -4.24 14.80 -0.01
CA LEU A 14 -4.52 16.22 -0.24
C LEU A 14 -3.57 16.86 -1.26
N ASP A 15 -2.52 16.15 -1.68
CA ASP A 15 -1.51 16.63 -2.63
C ASP A 15 -0.85 17.96 -2.21
N LEU A 16 -0.67 18.16 -0.91
CA LEU A 16 -0.04 19.34 -0.31
C LEU A 16 1.46 19.14 -0.11
N GLU A 17 1.89 17.90 0.08
CA GLU A 17 3.28 17.56 0.32
C GLU A 17 4.09 17.53 -0.99
N GLN A 18 4.97 18.50 -1.16
CA GLN A 18 5.97 18.48 -2.24
C GLN A 18 7.19 17.69 -1.78
N ARG A 19 7.26 16.42 -2.19
CA ARG A 19 8.42 15.56 -1.94
C ARG A 19 9.44 15.69 -3.05
N GLU A 20 10.70 15.86 -2.68
CA GLU A 20 11.81 15.75 -3.62
C GLU A 20 11.97 14.30 -4.03
N VAL A 21 11.89 14.04 -5.34
CA VAL A 21 12.11 12.72 -5.91
C VAL A 21 13.63 12.52 -6.01
N PRO A 22 14.19 11.45 -5.40
CA PRO A 22 15.62 11.19 -5.51
C PRO A 22 16.06 10.98 -6.97
N ASP A 23 17.22 11.55 -7.33
CA ASP A 23 17.82 11.42 -8.67
C ASP A 23 18.04 9.96 -9.08
N ASP A 24 18.24 9.06 -8.11
CA ASP A 24 18.38 7.61 -8.30
C ASP A 24 17.17 6.93 -8.97
N LEU A 25 16.03 7.62 -9.04
CA LEU A 25 14.83 7.12 -9.71
C LEU A 25 14.73 7.56 -11.18
N ASP A 26 15.57 8.52 -11.61
CA ASP A 26 15.66 8.96 -12.99
C ASP A 26 16.60 8.03 -13.80
N PRO A 27 16.10 7.32 -14.83
CA PRO A 27 16.95 6.52 -15.71
C PRO A 27 18.10 7.31 -16.37
N ALA A 28 17.94 8.62 -16.55
CA ALA A 28 18.97 9.48 -17.15
C ALA A 28 20.26 9.51 -16.33
N LEU A 29 20.17 9.37 -14.99
CA LEU A 29 21.35 9.30 -14.11
C LEU A 29 22.26 8.11 -14.46
N TYR A 30 21.68 7.01 -14.93
CA TYR A 30 22.40 5.80 -15.33
C TYR A 30 22.79 5.80 -16.82
N GLY A 31 22.58 6.91 -17.52
CA GLY A 31 22.91 7.05 -18.94
C GLY A 31 21.90 6.43 -19.89
N PHE A 32 20.70 6.07 -19.43
CA PHE A 32 19.61 5.64 -20.31
C PHE A 32 18.95 6.84 -20.97
N THR A 33 18.78 6.77 -22.28
CA THR A 33 18.07 7.77 -23.07
C THR A 33 16.69 7.26 -23.49
N GLU A 34 15.84 8.14 -24.04
CA GLU A 34 14.54 7.71 -24.58
C GLU A 34 14.67 6.65 -25.69
N ALA A 35 15.76 6.67 -26.45
CA ALA A 35 16.04 5.67 -27.47
C ALA A 35 16.32 4.27 -26.88
N ASP A 36 16.73 4.20 -25.61
CA ASP A 36 17.02 2.94 -24.92
C ASP A 36 15.77 2.30 -24.28
N LEU A 37 14.65 3.02 -24.20
CA LEU A 37 13.42 2.54 -23.57
C LEU A 37 12.87 1.27 -24.24
N ASP A 38 13.04 1.17 -25.56
CA ASP A 38 12.55 0.04 -26.35
C ASP A 38 13.62 -1.04 -26.56
N ARG A 39 14.82 -0.87 -25.98
CA ARG A 39 15.84 -1.92 -25.95
C ARG A 39 15.47 -3.00 -24.96
N GLU A 40 15.76 -4.24 -25.35
CA GLU A 40 15.54 -5.42 -24.53
C GLU A 40 16.72 -5.65 -23.58
N PHE A 41 16.40 -5.91 -22.31
CA PHE A 41 17.36 -6.22 -21.26
C PHE A 41 17.08 -7.60 -20.69
N PHE A 42 18.16 -8.35 -20.47
CA PHE A 42 18.10 -9.63 -19.76
C PHE A 42 18.10 -9.38 -18.26
N LEU A 43 16.99 -9.71 -17.62
CA LEU A 43 16.80 -9.70 -16.20
C LEU A 43 17.21 -11.10 -15.69
N GLY A 44 18.42 -11.20 -15.13
CA GLY A 44 19.00 -12.48 -14.72
C GLY A 44 18.16 -13.23 -13.69
N VAL A 45 18.05 -14.56 -13.87
CA VAL A 45 17.29 -15.49 -13.02
C VAL A 45 18.00 -15.83 -11.69
N TRP A 46 18.96 -15.01 -11.26
CA TRP A 46 19.82 -15.40 -10.14
C TRP A 46 19.22 -14.96 -8.79
N ASN A 47 18.53 -15.89 -8.13
CA ASN A 47 18.10 -15.84 -6.72
C ASN A 47 17.23 -14.64 -6.28
N MET A 48 16.63 -13.87 -7.20
CA MET A 48 15.63 -12.86 -6.87
C MET A 48 14.22 -13.36 -7.17
N SER A 49 13.38 -13.42 -6.15
CA SER A 49 11.93 -13.61 -6.24
C SER A 49 11.22 -12.32 -6.69
N GLY A 50 9.95 -12.40 -7.15
CA GLY A 50 9.20 -11.27 -7.71
C GLY A 50 9.00 -11.35 -9.22
N PHE A 51 8.84 -10.21 -9.88
CA PHE A 51 8.60 -10.14 -11.33
C PHE A 51 9.76 -10.71 -12.16
N LEU A 52 10.96 -10.77 -11.57
CA LEU A 52 12.14 -11.44 -12.12
C LEU A 52 12.05 -12.99 -12.13
N SER A 53 11.03 -13.55 -11.47
CA SER A 53 10.72 -14.99 -11.44
C SER A 53 9.79 -15.41 -12.58
N GLU A 54 9.13 -14.47 -13.27
CA GLU A 54 8.36 -14.81 -14.47
C GLU A 54 9.31 -15.33 -15.56
N ASN A 55 8.92 -16.41 -16.26
CA ASN A 55 9.64 -17.05 -17.38
C ASN A 55 9.86 -16.14 -18.62
N ARG A 56 9.89 -14.82 -18.45
CA ARG A 56 10.23 -13.80 -19.44
C ARG A 56 11.53 -13.10 -19.02
N PRO A 57 12.68 -13.75 -19.26
CA PRO A 57 13.96 -13.24 -18.83
C PRO A 57 14.40 -11.99 -19.62
N VAL A 58 13.75 -11.67 -20.75
CA VAL A 58 14.09 -10.54 -21.60
C VAL A 58 12.88 -9.62 -21.71
N GLN A 59 13.03 -8.36 -21.31
CA GLN A 59 11.97 -7.34 -21.36
C GLN A 59 12.53 -5.98 -21.73
N THR A 60 11.69 -5.14 -22.34
CA THR A 60 12.10 -3.77 -22.68
C THR A 60 12.27 -2.92 -21.42
N LEU A 61 13.22 -1.98 -21.45
CA LEU A 61 13.43 -1.05 -20.33
C LEU A 61 12.13 -0.31 -19.96
N ARG A 62 11.34 0.09 -20.95
CA ARG A 62 10.00 0.69 -20.75
C ARG A 62 9.09 -0.21 -19.91
N ALA A 63 9.02 -1.50 -20.22
CA ALA A 63 8.17 -2.44 -19.49
C ALA A 63 8.67 -2.67 -18.06
N ILE A 64 9.99 -2.67 -17.86
CA ILE A 64 10.61 -2.80 -16.53
C ILE A 64 10.28 -1.59 -15.67
N LEU A 65 10.55 -0.37 -16.18
CA LEU A 65 10.28 0.88 -15.47
C LEU A 65 8.80 1.02 -15.13
N THR A 66 7.91 0.73 -16.08
CA THR A 66 6.44 0.78 -15.86
C THR A 66 6.03 -0.11 -14.70
N ARG A 67 6.57 -1.33 -14.61
CA ARG A 67 6.24 -2.25 -13.51
C ARG A 67 6.82 -1.81 -12.19
N LEU A 68 8.05 -1.30 -12.17
CA LEU A 68 8.66 -0.77 -10.95
C LEU A 68 7.90 0.46 -10.43
N GLU A 69 7.44 1.34 -11.32
CA GLU A 69 6.59 2.47 -10.94
C GLU A 69 5.24 2.01 -10.40
N GLN A 70 4.60 1.02 -11.04
CA GLN A 70 3.34 0.46 -10.55
C GLN A 70 3.49 -0.22 -9.18
N ALA A 71 4.60 -0.93 -8.95
CA ALA A 71 4.84 -1.66 -7.72
C ALA A 71 5.26 -0.75 -6.55
N TYR A 72 6.12 0.25 -6.79
CA TYR A 72 6.77 1.02 -5.72
C TYR A 72 6.33 2.48 -5.62
N CYS A 73 5.72 3.05 -6.67
CA CYS A 73 5.38 4.48 -6.75
C CYS A 73 3.87 4.72 -6.89
N GLY A 74 3.05 3.72 -6.55
CA GLY A 74 1.58 3.82 -6.53
C GLY A 74 1.04 4.54 -5.28
N SER A 75 -0.14 4.12 -4.83
CA SER A 75 -0.77 4.61 -3.59
C SER A 75 -0.24 3.94 -2.31
N ILE A 76 0.74 3.05 -2.45
CA ILE A 76 1.39 2.35 -1.33
C ILE A 76 2.89 2.55 -1.49
N GLY A 77 3.55 3.04 -0.44
CA GLY A 77 5.00 3.15 -0.34
C GLY A 77 5.55 1.99 0.47
N TYR A 78 6.52 1.27 -0.08
CA TYR A 78 7.15 0.14 0.59
C TYR A 78 8.55 0.50 1.08
N GLU A 79 8.77 0.35 2.38
CA GLU A 79 10.08 0.48 3.02
C GLU A 79 10.42 -0.86 3.69
N TYR A 80 11.33 -1.62 3.06
CA TYR A 80 11.71 -2.94 3.57
C TYR A 80 13.18 -3.30 3.37
N MET A 81 13.89 -2.58 2.49
CA MET A 81 15.30 -2.87 2.18
C MET A 81 16.27 -2.65 3.35
N HIS A 82 15.81 -2.03 4.45
CA HIS A 82 16.56 -1.90 5.70
C HIS A 82 16.55 -3.19 6.55
N ILE A 83 15.73 -4.18 6.20
CA ILE A 83 15.69 -5.48 6.86
C ILE A 83 16.95 -6.28 6.47
N ALA A 84 17.74 -6.69 7.46
CA ALA A 84 18.99 -7.43 7.24
C ALA A 84 18.78 -8.86 6.70
N ASP A 85 17.61 -9.44 6.95
CA ASP A 85 17.25 -10.79 6.58
C ASP A 85 16.83 -10.88 5.10
N HIS A 86 17.67 -11.53 4.29
CA HIS A 86 17.47 -11.63 2.85
C HIS A 86 16.22 -12.44 2.47
N GLU A 87 15.86 -13.48 3.24
CA GLU A 87 14.68 -14.30 2.93
C GLU A 87 13.40 -13.48 3.11
N LYS A 88 13.33 -12.65 4.16
CA LYS A 88 12.20 -11.73 4.38
C LYS A 88 12.10 -10.67 3.29
N CYS A 89 13.23 -10.09 2.89
CA CYS A 89 13.28 -9.13 1.79
C CYS A 89 12.82 -9.76 0.47
N ASN A 90 13.22 -11.00 0.18
CA ASN A 90 12.78 -11.74 -0.99
C ASN A 90 11.29 -12.10 -0.92
N TRP A 91 10.79 -12.50 0.24
CA TRP A 91 9.35 -12.75 0.43
C TRP A 91 8.50 -11.51 0.19
N LEU A 92 8.93 -10.34 0.70
CA LEU A 92 8.26 -9.07 0.44
C LEU A 92 8.34 -8.68 -1.04
N ARG A 93 9.53 -8.78 -1.66
CA ARG A 93 9.71 -8.50 -3.09
C ARG A 93 8.76 -9.36 -3.93
N ASP A 94 8.64 -10.64 -3.62
CA ASP A 94 7.72 -11.56 -4.29
C ASP A 94 6.27 -11.07 -4.23
N LYS A 95 5.82 -10.63 -3.05
CA LYS A 95 4.44 -10.14 -2.86
C LYS A 95 4.18 -8.77 -3.49
N ILE A 96 5.19 -7.90 -3.53
CA ILE A 96 5.06 -6.53 -4.04
C ILE A 96 5.15 -6.51 -5.57
N GLU A 97 6.14 -7.18 -6.15
CA GLU A 97 6.41 -7.14 -7.58
C GLU A 97 5.56 -8.13 -8.37
N THR A 98 5.01 -9.16 -7.74
CA THR A 98 4.01 -10.01 -8.39
C THR A 98 2.69 -9.24 -8.41
N PRO A 99 2.16 -8.85 -9.58
CA PRO A 99 0.93 -8.09 -9.69
C PRO A 99 -0.24 -8.96 -9.23
N THR A 100 -0.47 -8.98 -7.91
CA THR A 100 -1.72 -9.43 -7.36
C THR A 100 -2.65 -8.25 -7.56
N SER A 101 -3.22 -8.10 -8.76
CA SER A 101 -4.44 -7.31 -8.87
C SER A 101 -5.46 -8.06 -8.02
N MET A 102 -5.52 -7.76 -6.73
CA MET A 102 -6.56 -8.27 -5.84
C MET A 102 -7.82 -7.52 -6.27
N GLN A 103 -8.34 -7.91 -7.44
CA GLN A 103 -9.58 -7.38 -7.97
C GLN A 103 -10.66 -7.90 -7.05
N TYR A 104 -10.97 -7.11 -6.04
CA TYR A 104 -12.12 -7.37 -5.21
C TYR A 104 -13.34 -7.50 -6.11
N ASN A 105 -14.06 -8.60 -5.95
CA ASN A 105 -15.35 -8.75 -6.60
C ASN A 105 -16.28 -7.61 -6.16
N ARG A 106 -17.36 -7.38 -6.91
CA ARG A 106 -18.30 -6.30 -6.61
C ARG A 106 -18.85 -6.38 -5.19
N GLN A 107 -19.12 -7.59 -4.70
CA GLN A 107 -19.64 -7.82 -3.35
C GLN A 107 -18.67 -7.34 -2.27
N ARG A 108 -17.38 -7.67 -2.38
CA ARG A 108 -16.36 -7.24 -1.40
C ARG A 108 -16.15 -5.73 -1.45
N ARG A 109 -16.22 -5.10 -2.63
CA ARG A 109 -16.20 -3.63 -2.76
C ARG A 109 -17.38 -2.98 -2.05
N VAL A 110 -18.58 -3.55 -2.15
CA VAL A 110 -19.77 -3.07 -1.43
C VAL A 110 -19.59 -3.20 0.08
N VAL A 111 -19.02 -4.32 0.57
CA VAL A 111 -18.73 -4.50 2.00
C VAL A 111 -17.73 -3.46 2.52
N ILE A 112 -16.67 -3.17 1.76
CA ILE A 112 -15.69 -2.14 2.13
C ILE A 112 -16.35 -0.76 2.19
N LEU A 113 -17.19 -0.43 1.19
CA LEU A 113 -17.92 0.83 1.17
C LEU A 113 -18.92 0.95 2.33
N ASP A 114 -19.67 -0.12 2.63
CA ASP A 114 -20.60 -0.16 3.75
C ASP A 114 -19.89 0.11 5.09
N ARG A 115 -18.76 -0.56 5.34
CA ARG A 115 -17.92 -0.33 6.53
C ARG A 115 -17.45 1.13 6.63
N LEU A 116 -17.11 1.75 5.51
CA LEU A 116 -16.70 3.16 5.45
C LEU A 116 -17.88 4.10 5.75
N ILE A 117 -19.06 3.83 5.17
CA ILE A 117 -20.28 4.61 5.43
C ILE A 117 -20.64 4.57 6.92
N TRP A 118 -20.59 3.40 7.56
CA TRP A 118 -20.83 3.26 9.00
C TRP A 118 -19.84 4.10 9.82
N SER A 119 -18.56 4.06 9.48
CA SER A 119 -17.54 4.89 10.14
C SER A 119 -17.86 6.38 10.05
N THR A 120 -18.18 6.88 8.85
CA THR A 120 -18.48 8.30 8.62
C THR A 120 -19.79 8.71 9.31
N GLN A 121 -20.83 7.91 9.20
CA GLN A 121 -22.14 8.22 9.78
C GLN A 121 -22.11 8.21 11.31
N PHE A 122 -21.32 7.32 11.91
CA PHE A 122 -21.11 7.31 13.35
C PHE A 122 -20.48 8.62 13.83
N GLU A 123 -19.45 9.13 13.15
CA GLU A 123 -18.84 10.42 13.47
C GLU A 123 -19.83 11.59 13.31
N ASN A 124 -20.56 11.63 12.20
CA ASN A 124 -21.58 12.66 11.96
C ASN A 124 -22.67 12.66 13.04
N PHE A 125 -23.09 11.47 13.48
CA PHE A 125 -24.05 11.31 14.55
C PHE A 125 -23.51 11.83 15.89
N LEU A 126 -22.27 11.47 16.25
CA LEU A 126 -21.63 11.96 17.47
C LEU A 126 -21.49 13.49 17.44
N ALA A 127 -21.07 14.04 16.30
CA ALA A 127 -20.93 15.48 16.10
C ALA A 127 -22.25 16.24 16.29
N THR A 128 -23.36 15.68 15.78
CA THR A 128 -24.68 16.30 15.86
C THR A 128 -25.26 16.23 17.27
N LYS A 129 -25.14 15.08 17.93
CA LYS A 129 -25.79 14.84 19.22
C LYS A 129 -25.01 15.41 20.40
N TRP A 130 -23.69 15.47 20.31
CA TRP A 130 -22.82 15.98 21.38
C TRP A 130 -21.84 17.04 20.86
N THR A 131 -22.39 18.18 20.45
CA THR A 131 -21.64 19.29 19.84
C THR A 131 -20.52 19.86 20.72
N ALA A 132 -20.74 19.92 22.04
CA ALA A 132 -19.77 20.49 22.98
C ALA A 132 -18.76 19.46 23.53
N ALA A 133 -18.95 18.16 23.27
CA ALA A 133 -18.12 17.11 23.84
C ALA A 133 -16.88 16.84 22.98
N LYS A 134 -15.74 16.62 23.62
CA LYS A 134 -14.51 16.24 22.94
C LYS A 134 -14.56 14.76 22.54
N ARG A 135 -14.73 14.49 21.23
CA ARG A 135 -14.89 13.13 20.68
C ARG A 135 -13.62 12.49 20.12
N PHE A 136 -12.60 13.30 19.77
CA PHE A 136 -11.40 12.84 19.05
C PHE A 136 -11.75 12.01 17.80
N GLY A 137 -12.57 12.59 16.92
CA GLY A 137 -13.15 11.89 15.76
C GLY A 137 -12.12 11.34 14.78
N LEU A 138 -12.56 10.37 13.99
CA LEU A 138 -11.78 9.72 12.94
C LEU A 138 -11.95 10.41 11.56
N GLU A 139 -12.28 11.69 11.54
CA GLU A 139 -12.50 12.44 10.30
C GLU A 139 -11.20 12.51 9.48
N GLY A 140 -11.32 12.17 8.19
CA GLY A 140 -10.21 12.02 7.25
C GLY A 140 -9.39 10.74 7.43
N GLY A 141 -9.71 9.89 8.42
CA GLY A 141 -9.06 8.61 8.69
C GLY A 141 -10.03 7.43 8.70
N GLU A 142 -11.22 7.58 8.13
CA GLU A 142 -12.31 6.61 8.20
C GLU A 142 -11.95 5.27 7.56
N THR A 143 -10.98 5.26 6.65
CA THR A 143 -10.41 4.06 6.03
C THR A 143 -9.75 3.10 7.04
N LEU A 144 -9.43 3.58 8.25
CA LEU A 144 -8.95 2.74 9.34
C LEU A 144 -9.96 1.64 9.70
N ILE A 145 -11.26 1.93 9.71
CA ILE A 145 -12.31 0.95 10.09
C ILE A 145 -12.39 -0.23 9.12
N PRO A 146 -12.59 -0.04 7.79
CA PRO A 146 -12.57 -1.15 6.85
C PRO A 146 -11.21 -1.86 6.83
N GLY A 147 -10.09 -1.14 6.99
CA GLY A 147 -8.76 -1.73 7.05
C GLY A 147 -8.56 -2.67 8.24
N MET A 148 -8.94 -2.23 9.44
CA MET A 148 -8.88 -3.06 10.65
C MET A 148 -9.78 -4.28 10.55
N LYS A 149 -11.02 -4.11 10.05
CA LYS A 149 -11.92 -5.26 9.86
C LYS A 149 -11.39 -6.27 8.85
N GLU A 150 -10.82 -5.82 7.74
CA GLU A 150 -10.17 -6.75 6.78
C GLU A 150 -9.01 -7.49 7.45
N MET A 151 -8.19 -6.79 8.23
CA MET A 151 -7.09 -7.41 8.97
C MET A 151 -7.60 -8.48 9.95
N PHE A 152 -8.71 -8.23 10.65
CA PHE A 152 -9.31 -9.20 11.58
C PHE A 152 -9.95 -10.38 10.87
N ASP A 153 -10.70 -10.13 9.78
CA ASP A 153 -11.26 -11.19 8.93
C ASP A 153 -10.12 -12.14 8.48
N ARG A 154 -9.01 -11.57 7.98
CA ARG A 154 -7.84 -12.35 7.54
C ARG A 154 -7.13 -13.07 8.68
N ALA A 155 -7.05 -12.47 9.87
CA ALA A 155 -6.46 -13.12 11.04
C ALA A 155 -7.31 -14.32 11.47
N ALA A 156 -8.63 -14.17 11.51
CA ALA A 156 -9.57 -15.24 11.82
C ALA A 156 -9.50 -16.39 10.79
N ASP A 157 -9.43 -16.08 9.49
CA ASP A 157 -9.23 -17.07 8.41
C ASP A 157 -7.94 -17.88 8.58
N ARG A 158 -6.96 -17.33 9.32
CA ARG A 158 -5.67 -17.98 9.64
C ARG A 158 -5.65 -18.65 11.01
N GLY A 159 -6.79 -18.73 11.69
CA GLY A 159 -6.94 -19.43 12.97
C GLY A 159 -6.59 -18.60 14.21
N VAL A 160 -6.50 -17.27 14.10
CA VAL A 160 -6.30 -16.40 15.26
C VAL A 160 -7.60 -16.31 16.07
N GLU A 161 -7.55 -16.72 17.34
CA GLU A 161 -8.72 -16.74 18.22
C GLU A 161 -8.91 -15.44 19.01
N THR A 162 -7.84 -14.71 19.32
CA THR A 162 -7.87 -13.53 20.18
C THR A 162 -7.00 -12.42 19.60
N ILE A 163 -7.56 -11.21 19.55
CA ILE A 163 -6.86 -10.00 19.09
C ILE A 163 -6.94 -8.96 20.21
N VAL A 164 -5.78 -8.49 20.67
CA VAL A 164 -5.68 -7.44 21.69
C VAL A 164 -5.20 -6.15 21.03
N ILE A 165 -5.93 -5.05 21.20
CA ILE A 165 -5.68 -3.78 20.53
C ILE A 165 -5.23 -2.73 21.54
N GLY A 166 -4.03 -2.17 21.34
CA GLY A 166 -3.61 -0.93 21.97
C GLY A 166 -3.76 0.23 20.98
N MET A 167 -4.59 1.23 21.29
CA MET A 167 -4.78 2.41 20.43
C MET A 167 -4.83 3.71 21.24
N SER A 168 -4.49 4.81 20.58
CA SER A 168 -4.62 6.16 21.13
C SER A 168 -6.09 6.63 21.14
N HIS A 169 -6.31 7.91 21.46
CA HIS A 169 -7.67 8.46 21.57
C HIS A 169 -8.37 8.71 20.22
N ARG A 170 -7.61 8.90 19.13
CA ARG A 170 -8.18 9.27 17.82
C ARG A 170 -8.98 8.11 17.22
N GLY A 171 -10.26 8.34 16.93
CA GLY A 171 -11.16 7.34 16.39
C GLY A 171 -11.50 6.19 17.34
N ARG A 172 -11.14 6.29 18.63
CA ARG A 172 -11.36 5.20 19.59
C ARG A 172 -12.83 4.83 19.75
N LEU A 173 -13.72 5.82 19.82
CA LEU A 173 -15.16 5.58 19.89
C LEU A 173 -15.68 4.91 18.62
N ASN A 174 -15.11 5.28 17.48
CA ASN A 174 -15.46 4.69 16.18
C ASN A 174 -15.04 3.22 16.12
N VAL A 175 -13.80 2.92 16.54
CA VAL A 175 -13.32 1.53 16.63
C VAL A 175 -14.20 0.72 17.59
N LEU A 176 -14.53 1.23 18.78
CA LEU A 176 -15.39 0.53 19.73
C LEU A 176 -16.83 0.32 19.25
N GLY A 177 -17.36 1.24 18.44
CA GLY A 177 -18.74 1.18 17.94
C GLY A 177 -18.87 0.37 16.67
N ASN A 178 -17.85 0.38 15.81
CA ASN A 178 -17.93 -0.16 14.46
C ASN A 178 -17.05 -1.36 14.20
N VAL A 179 -15.99 -1.66 14.97
CA VAL A 179 -15.08 -2.80 14.74
C VAL A 179 -15.43 -3.97 15.64
#